data_AF-A0A0J7Y1T3-F1
#
_entry.id   AF-A0A0J7Y1T3-F1
#
_cell.length_a   1.000
_cell.length_b   1.000
_cell.length_c   1.000
_cell.angle_alpha   90.00
_cell.angle_beta   90.00
_cell.angle_gamma   90.00
#
_symmetry.space_group_name_H-M   'P 1'
#
loop_
_entity.id
_entity.type
_entity.pdbx_description
1 polymer ?
#
loop_
_entity_poly.entity_id
_entity_poly.type
_entity_poly.pdbx_seq_one_letter_code
_entity_poly.pdbx_strand_id
1 'polypeptide(L)'
;MQFLRTAFWVVIAVGLAFFCMANYVPVTVRLWGDMVMETKLPVLLIGAFLLGALPFWIMARATRWRLKRRLDSTQKALVVATAAAAPPPPPIIPDAPVMGGLPDPLAPTTPSTTGPA
;
A
#
# COMPACT_ATOMS: atom_id res chain seq x y z
N MET A 1 -1.12 16.10 3.48
CA MET A 1 -1.68 16.00 2.11
C MET A 1 -3.21 15.90 2.04
N GLN A 2 -3.90 15.49 3.10
CA GLN A 2 -5.36 15.30 3.06
C GLN A 2 -6.14 16.62 3.00
N PHE A 3 -5.71 17.66 3.72
CA PHE A 3 -6.36 18.99 3.69
C PHE A 3 -6.37 19.61 2.30
N LEU A 4 -5.22 19.64 1.60
CA LEU A 4 -5.12 20.19 0.24
C LEU A 4 -6.02 19.42 -0.74
N ARG A 5 -6.06 18.09 -0.61
CA ARG A 5 -6.97 17.25 -1.41
C ARG A 5 -8.43 17.61 -1.15
N THR A 6 -8.84 17.74 0.11
CA THR A 6 -10.21 18.09 0.45
C THR A 6 -10.56 19.51 -0.02
N ALA A 7 -9.70 20.49 0.22
CA ALA A 7 -9.89 21.87 -0.23
C ALA A 7 -10.04 21.96 -1.75
N PHE A 8 -9.20 21.24 -2.50
CA PHE A 8 -9.31 21.15 -3.96
C PHE A 8 -10.67 20.56 -4.40
N TRP A 9 -11.11 19.47 -3.77
CA TRP A 9 -12.41 18.86 -4.07
C TRP A 9 -13.59 19.77 -3.70
N VAL A 10 -13.48 20.55 -2.63
CA VAL A 10 -14.50 21.53 -2.25
C VAL A 10 -14.61 22.62 -3.30
N VAL A 11 -13.49 23.18 -3.78
CA VAL A 11 -13.49 24.19 -4.86
C VAL A 11 -14.16 23.64 -6.12
N ILE A 12 -13.83 22.41 -6.52
CA ILE A 12 -14.48 21.74 -7.66
C ILE A 12 -15.98 21.58 -7.42
N ALA A 13 -16.40 21.12 -6.25
CA ALA A 13 -17.81 20.91 -5.93
C ALA A 13 -18.61 22.22 -5.96
N VAL A 14 -18.04 23.30 -5.41
CA VAL A 14 -18.65 24.63 -5.46
C VAL A 14 -18.75 25.14 -6.90
N GLY A 15 -17.67 25.02 -7.69
CA GLY A 15 -17.68 25.41 -9.11
C GLY A 15 -18.70 24.61 -9.93
N LEU A 16 -18.81 23.31 -9.69
CA LEU A 16 -19.80 22.44 -10.33
C LEU A 16 -21.23 22.85 -9.95
N ALA A 17 -21.47 23.17 -8.68
CA ALA A 17 -22.77 23.65 -8.22
C ALA A 17 -23.18 24.97 -8.90
N PHE A 18 -22.26 25.94 -8.99
CA PHE A 18 -22.49 27.17 -9.72
C PHE A 18 -22.76 26.93 -11.21
N PHE A 19 -21.99 26.04 -11.85
CA PHE A 19 -22.24 25.65 -13.23
C PHE A 19 -23.65 25.06 -13.40
N CYS A 20 -24.07 24.14 -12.52
CA CYS A 20 -25.40 23.55 -12.56
C CYS A 20 -26.51 24.59 -12.40
N MET A 21 -26.31 25.57 -11.50
CA MET A 21 -27.29 26.63 -11.26
C MET A 21 -27.38 27.62 -12.42
N ALA A 22 -26.22 28.04 -12.96
CA ALA A 22 -26.16 28.95 -14.11
C ALA A 22 -26.70 28.31 -15.40
N ASN A 23 -26.57 26.98 -15.54
CA ASN A 23 -26.99 26.23 -16.72
C ASN A 23 -28.26 25.40 -16.45
N TYR A 24 -29.16 25.86 -15.59
CA TYR A 24 -30.40 25.16 -15.25
C TYR A 24 -31.48 25.26 -16.36
N VAL A 25 -31.07 25.03 -17.60
CA VAL A 25 -31.90 25.17 -18.79
C VAL A 25 -32.54 23.81 -19.13
N PRO A 26 -33.87 23.77 -19.37
CA PRO A 26 -34.52 22.56 -19.87
C PRO A 26 -34.06 22.25 -21.30
N VAL A 27 -33.70 20.99 -21.54
CA VAL A 27 -33.28 20.48 -22.85
C VAL A 27 -34.15 19.29 -23.22
N THR A 28 -34.75 19.36 -24.40
CA THR A 28 -35.57 18.29 -24.98
C THR A 28 -34.66 17.27 -25.66
N VAL A 29 -34.71 16.01 -25.22
CA VAL A 29 -33.97 14.90 -25.81
C VAL A 29 -34.95 13.95 -26.49
N ARG A 30 -34.78 13.77 -27.80
CA ARG A 30 -35.57 12.81 -28.58
C ARG A 30 -34.89 11.45 -28.46
N LEU A 31 -35.54 10.50 -27.79
CA LEU A 31 -34.99 9.17 -27.53
C LEU A 31 -35.26 8.22 -28.69
N TRP A 32 -36.51 8.17 -29.17
CA TRP A 32 -36.92 7.36 -30.31
C TRP A 32 -38.30 7.80 -30.82
N GLY A 33 -38.47 7.98 -32.13
CA GLY A 33 -39.75 8.40 -32.72
C GLY A 33 -40.29 9.69 -32.10
N ASP A 34 -41.48 9.62 -31.50
CA ASP A 34 -42.16 10.73 -30.81
C ASP A 34 -41.85 10.79 -29.31
N MET A 35 -40.95 9.93 -28.80
CA MET A 35 -40.57 9.94 -27.39
C MET A 35 -39.57 11.06 -27.11
N VAL A 36 -40.08 12.13 -26.48
CA VAL A 36 -39.31 13.30 -26.07
C VAL A 36 -39.22 13.31 -24.55
N MET A 37 -38.00 13.36 -24.03
CA MET A 37 -37.72 13.51 -22.61
C MET A 37 -37.10 14.87 -22.35
N GLU A 38 -37.72 15.64 -21.47
CA GLU A 38 -37.16 16.90 -21.01
C GLU A 38 -36.26 16.66 -19.80
N THR A 39 -34.98 16.96 -19.95
CA THR A 39 -34.01 16.90 -18.85
C THR A 39 -33.20 18.18 -18.80
N LYS A 40 -32.66 18.50 -17.63
CA LYS A 40 -31.81 19.69 -17.48
C LYS A 40 -30.43 19.44 -18.06
N LEU A 41 -29.86 20.45 -18.69
CA LEU A 41 -28.52 20.39 -19.30
C LEU A 41 -27.45 19.78 -18.35
N PRO A 42 -27.37 20.17 -17.05
CA PRO A 42 -26.33 19.65 -16.17
C PRO A 42 -26.48 18.14 -15.90
N VAL A 43 -27.73 17.64 -15.87
CA VAL A 43 -28.01 16.21 -15.65
C VAL A 43 -27.55 15.40 -16.86
N LEU A 44 -27.82 15.88 -18.08
CA LEU A 44 -27.33 15.24 -19.30
C LEU A 44 -25.82 15.24 -19.39
N LEU A 45 -25.17 16.35 -19.04
CA LEU A 45 -23.71 16.46 -19.06
C LEU A 45 -23.08 15.46 -18.09
N ILE A 46 -23.54 15.42 -16.83
CA ILE A 46 -23.02 14.51 -15.82
C ILE A 46 -23.34 13.05 -16.20
N GLY A 47 -24.54 12.79 -16.71
CA GLY A 47 -24.95 11.45 -17.16
C GLY A 47 -24.10 10.93 -18.31
N ALA A 48 -23.88 11.75 -19.35
CA ALA A 48 -23.04 11.40 -20.48
C ALA A 48 -21.56 11.22 -20.08
N PHE A 49 -21.06 12.12 -19.22
CA PHE A 49 -19.70 12.00 -18.67
C PHE A 49 -19.53 10.70 -17.89
N LEU A 50 -20.47 10.37 -17.00
CA LEU A 50 -20.44 9.12 -16.24
C LEU A 50 -20.53 7.91 -17.16
N LEU A 51 -21.46 7.90 -18.12
CA LEU A 51 -21.57 6.79 -19.08
C LEU A 51 -20.28 6.56 -19.87
N GLY A 52 -19.60 7.62 -20.29
CA GLY A 52 -18.31 7.53 -20.95
C GLY A 52 -17.17 7.12 -20.01
N ALA A 53 -17.12 7.69 -18.80
CA ALA A 53 -16.01 7.50 -17.86
C ALA A 53 -16.09 6.19 -17.05
N LEU A 54 -17.30 5.67 -16.81
CA LEU A 54 -17.55 4.46 -16.02
C LEU A 54 -16.77 3.23 -16.54
N PRO A 55 -16.84 2.86 -17.84
CA PRO A 55 -16.11 1.69 -18.34
C PRO A 55 -14.59 1.85 -18.18
N PHE A 56 -14.04 3.04 -18.46
CA PHE A 56 -12.61 3.31 -18.27
C PHE A 56 -12.21 3.28 -16.79
N TRP A 57 -13.06 3.80 -15.90
CA TRP A 57 -12.80 3.79 -14.47
C TRP A 57 -12.80 2.36 -13.90
N ILE A 58 -13.77 1.53 -14.31
CA ILE A 58 -13.82 0.10 -13.93
C ILE A 58 -12.57 -0.62 -14.43
N MET A 59 -12.19 -0.41 -15.70
CA MET A 59 -10.99 -1.04 -16.27
C MET A 59 -9.72 -0.62 -15.51
N ALA A 60 -9.55 0.68 -15.25
CA ALA A 60 -8.41 1.19 -14.49
C ALA A 60 -8.38 0.62 -13.06
N ARG A 61 -9.54 0.49 -12.41
CA ARG A 61 -9.68 -0.09 -11.07
C ARG A 61 -9.31 -1.58 -11.05
N ALA A 62 -9.78 -2.35 -12.03
CA ALA A 62 -9.48 -3.77 -12.18
C ALA A 62 -7.99 -4.00 -12.43
N THR A 63 -7.37 -3.22 -13.31
CA THR A 63 -5.94 -3.27 -13.59
C THR A 63 -5.13 -2.99 -12.32
N ARG A 64 -5.43 -1.90 -11.59
CA ARG A 64 -4.76 -1.58 -10.32
C ARG A 64 -4.90 -2.71 -9.29
N TRP A 65 -6.07 -3.32 -9.19
CA TRP A 65 -6.29 -4.45 -8.29
C TRP A 65 -5.46 -5.68 -8.66
N ARG A 66 -5.41 -6.02 -9.95
CA ARG A 66 -4.60 -7.13 -10.45
C ARG A 66 -3.10 -6.89 -10.23
N LEU A 67 -2.62 -5.67 -10.46
CA LEU A 67 -1.23 -5.30 -10.21
C LEU A 67 -0.89 -5.41 -8.72
N LYS A 68 -1.78 -4.95 -7.84
CA LYS A 68 -1.59 -5.09 -6.39
C LYS A 68 -1.47 -6.55 -5.96
N ARG A 69 -2.38 -7.43 -6.42
CA ARG A 69 -2.29 -8.87 -6.13
C ARG A 69 -0.98 -9.50 -6.62
N ARG A 70 -0.50 -9.10 -7.80
CA ARG A 70 0.77 -9.58 -8.34
C ARG A 70 1.94 -9.15 -7.46
N LEU A 71 1.99 -7.88 -7.05
CA LEU A 71 3.00 -7.39 -6.12
C LEU A 71 3.00 -8.17 -4.81
N ASP A 72 1.83 -8.38 -4.20
CA ASP A 72 1.71 -9.13 -2.95
C ASP A 72 2.25 -10.57 -3.12
N SER A 73 2.00 -11.22 -4.26
CA SER A 73 2.50 -12.57 -4.55
C SER A 73 4.02 -12.60 -4.75
N THR A 74 4.57 -11.63 -5.48
CA THR A 74 6.01 -11.52 -5.73
C THR A 74 6.76 -11.19 -4.43
N GLN A 75 6.20 -10.34 -3.57
CA GLN A 75 6.77 -10.03 -2.27
C GLN A 75 6.87 -11.29 -1.39
N LYS A 76 5.81 -12.11 -1.34
CA LYS A 76 5.84 -13.38 -0.59
C LYS A 76 6.87 -14.37 -1.15
N ALA A 77 6.92 -14.53 -2.47
CA ALA A 77 7.90 -15.41 -3.11
C ALA A 77 9.34 -14.94 -2.84
N LEU A 78 9.58 -13.64 -2.84
CA LEU A 78 10.88 -13.05 -2.51
C LEU A 78 11.27 -13.34 -1.06
N VAL A 79 10.36 -13.15 -0.10
CA VAL A 79 10.62 -13.49 1.32
C VAL A 79 11.01 -14.97 1.49
N VAL A 80 10.28 -15.88 0.83
CA VAL A 80 10.60 -17.33 0.89
C VAL A 80 11.95 -17.63 0.23
N ALA A 81 12.24 -17.04 -0.94
CA ALA A 81 13.50 -17.24 -1.63
C ALA A 81 14.69 -16.69 -0.82
N THR A 82 14.55 -15.52 -0.20
CA THR A 82 15.58 -14.95 0.67
C THR A 82 15.76 -15.77 1.94
N ALA A 83 14.69 -16.31 2.52
CA ALA A 83 14.79 -17.21 3.68
C ALA A 83 15.45 -18.56 3.33
N ALA A 84 15.18 -19.11 2.14
CA ALA A 84 15.80 -20.35 1.65
C ALA A 84 17.28 -20.16 1.27
N ALA A 85 17.69 -18.94 0.90
CA ALA A 85 19.08 -18.59 0.62
C ALA A 85 19.89 -18.24 1.89
N ALA A 86 19.26 -18.25 3.08
CA ALA A 86 19.99 -18.07 4.33
C ALA A 86 20.94 -19.27 4.54
N PRO A 87 22.23 -19.04 4.88
CA PRO A 87 23.16 -20.13 5.18
C PRO A 87 22.60 -21.03 6.28
N PRO A 88 22.80 -22.36 6.20
CA PRO A 88 22.40 -23.25 7.29
C PRO A 88 23.06 -22.77 8.59
N PRO A 89 22.35 -22.80 9.73
CA PRO A 89 22.95 -22.48 11.01
C PRO A 89 24.19 -23.37 11.19
N PRO A 90 25.31 -22.82 11.69
CA PRO A 90 26.50 -23.62 11.97
C PRO A 90 26.08 -24.78 12.88
N PRO A 91 26.62 -25.99 12.67
CA PRO A 91 26.31 -27.12 13.52
C PRO A 91 26.58 -26.73 14.98
N ILE A 92 25.56 -26.82 15.83
CA ILE A 92 25.72 -26.71 17.27
C ILE A 92 26.43 -28.00 17.68
N ILE A 93 27.76 -27.96 17.68
CA ILE A 93 28.57 -28.98 18.33
C ILE A 93 28.31 -28.76 19.83
N PRO A 94 27.69 -29.71 20.55
CA PRO A 94 27.62 -29.63 22.01
C PRO A 94 29.05 -29.53 22.51
N ASP A 95 29.33 -28.54 23.36
CA ASP A 95 30.65 -28.30 23.94
C ASP A 95 31.31 -29.64 24.29
N ALA A 96 32.38 -29.97 23.56
CA ALA A 96 33.28 -31.02 23.99
C ALA A 96 33.78 -30.60 25.39
N PRO A 97 33.78 -31.51 26.38
CA PRO A 97 34.24 -31.17 27.70
C PRO A 97 35.68 -30.66 27.57
N VAL A 98 35.90 -29.43 28.03
CA VAL A 98 37.24 -28.88 28.22
C VAL A 98 37.93 -29.80 29.22
N MET A 99 38.64 -30.81 28.73
CA MET A 99 39.70 -31.47 29.48
C MET A 99 40.79 -30.43 29.65
N GLY A 100 40.63 -29.65 30.71
CA GLY A 100 41.61 -28.69 31.17
C GLY A 100 42.91 -29.41 31.53
N GLY A 101 44.00 -28.89 30.97
CA GLY A 101 45.28 -28.80 31.65
C GLY A 101 46.04 -30.10 31.85
N LEU A 102 46.98 -30.36 30.96
CA LEU A 102 48.25 -30.95 31.38
C LEU A 102 48.81 -30.10 32.55
N PRO A 103 49.27 -30.69 33.66
CA PRO A 103 49.79 -29.90 34.78
C PRO A 103 51.14 -29.26 34.39
N ASP A 104 51.20 -27.93 34.37
CA ASP A 104 52.45 -27.17 34.40
C ASP A 104 53.06 -27.25 35.81
N PRO A 105 54.29 -27.79 35.99
CA PRO A 105 54.84 -28.07 37.31
C PRO A 105 55.61 -26.90 37.94
N LEU A 106 55.24 -25.65 37.66
CA LEU A 106 55.96 -24.48 38.20
C LEU A 106 54.99 -23.41 38.69
N ALA A 107 54.28 -23.71 39.77
CA ALA A 107 53.75 -22.68 40.65
C ALA A 107 54.86 -22.19 41.60
N PRO A 108 54.91 -20.87 41.85
CA PRO A 108 55.11 -20.40 43.21
C PRO A 108 53.85 -19.66 43.68
N THR A 109 53.22 -20.30 44.66
CA THR A 109 52.50 -19.77 45.84
C THR A 109 52.04 -18.31 45.86
N THR A 110 50.72 -18.16 46.05
CA THR A 110 50.03 -16.98 46.60
C THR A 110 50.56 -16.62 48.02
N PRO A 111 50.39 -15.37 48.50
CA PRO A 111 49.14 -15.01 49.17
C PRO A 111 48.62 -13.58 48.91
N SER A 112 47.30 -13.52 48.80
CA SER A 112 46.37 -12.49 49.28
C SER A 112 46.94 -11.20 49.92
N THR A 113 46.46 -10.04 49.46
CA THR A 113 46.14 -8.91 50.35
C THR A 113 44.89 -8.19 49.83
N THR A 114 43.85 -8.33 50.64
CA THR A 114 42.61 -7.58 50.74
C THR A 114 42.82 -6.06 50.75
N GLY A 115 41.92 -5.30 50.12
CA GLY A 115 41.77 -3.86 50.43
C GLY A 115 40.72 -3.14 49.57
N PRO A 116 39.61 -2.65 50.15
CA PRO A 116 38.60 -1.86 49.46
C PRO A 116 38.84 -0.34 49.62
N ALA A 117 38.47 0.44 48.61
CA ALA A 117 37.89 1.79 48.73
C ALA A 117 37.38 2.25 47.35
#